data_AF-A0A920MWG2-F1
#
_entry.id   AF-A0A920MWG2-F1
#
_cell.length_a   1.000
_cell.length_b   1.000
_cell.length_c   1.000
_cell.angle_alpha   90.00
_cell.angle_beta   90.00
_cell.angle_gamma   90.00
#
_symmetry.space_group_name_H-M   'P 1'
#
loop_
_entity.id
_entity.type
_entity.pdbx_description
1 polymer ?
#
loop_
_entity_poly.entity_id
_entity_poly.type
_entity_poly.pdbx_seq_one_letter_code
_entity_poly.pdbx_strand_id
1 'polypeptide(L)'
;MSSSKGNVLLHMDVKGATKDSVEHIQAKVPAVKFVSIDETDGLQSLQFEYGKDKDPREDLFKYAIKNKWTILKMNPHTTNLEDIFRNLTMEDNTDA
;
A
#
# COMPACT_ATOMS: atom_id res chain seq x y z
N MET A 1 2.31 26.81 2.44
CA MET A 1 1.49 25.82 3.17
C MET A 1 1.77 24.43 2.59
N SER A 2 2.90 23.83 2.96
CA SER A 2 3.25 22.46 2.56
C SER A 2 2.60 21.50 3.55
N SER A 3 1.32 21.15 3.35
CA SER A 3 0.75 20.05 4.11
C SER A 3 1.38 18.76 3.60
N SER A 4 2.34 18.20 4.34
CA SER A 4 2.68 16.79 4.23
C SER A 4 1.49 15.97 4.71
N LYS A 5 0.40 15.94 3.92
CA LYS A 5 -0.68 14.99 4.13
C LYS A 5 -0.04 13.61 3.99
N GLY A 6 0.21 12.94 5.11
CA GLY A 6 0.88 11.65 5.10
C GLY A 6 0.12 10.69 4.18
N ASN A 7 0.81 10.13 3.20
CA ASN A 7 0.22 9.12 2.35
C ASN A 7 0.01 7.82 3.14
N VAL A 8 -0.86 6.97 2.62
CA VAL A 8 -1.11 5.63 3.15
C VAL A 8 -0.43 4.62 2.23
N LEU A 9 0.36 3.72 2.81
CA LEU A 9 0.93 2.59 2.10
C LEU A 9 0.00 1.38 2.26
N LEU A 10 -0.53 0.85 1.17
CA LEU A 10 -1.34 -0.35 1.15
C LEU A 10 -0.49 -1.56 0.81
N HIS A 11 -0.50 -2.57 1.69
CA HIS A 11 0.09 -3.87 1.40
C HIS A 11 -1.01 -4.84 1.03
N MET A 12 -0.90 -5.47 -0.14
CA MET A 12 -1.88 -6.39 -0.65
C MET A 12 -1.21 -7.68 -1.13
N ASP A 13 -1.63 -8.82 -0.58
CA ASP A 13 -1.13 -10.13 -1.00
C ASP A 13 -2.23 -10.80 -1.83
N VAL A 14 -1.90 -11.19 -3.05
CA VAL A 14 -2.85 -11.77 -4.00
C VAL A 14 -2.27 -12.98 -4.73
N LYS A 15 -3.15 -13.85 -5.22
CA LYS A 15 -2.82 -14.89 -6.20
C LYS A 15 -3.44 -14.59 -7.55
N GLY A 16 -2.71 -14.90 -8.62
CA GLY A 16 -3.16 -14.77 -10.00
C GLY A 16 -2.95 -13.37 -10.59
N ALA A 17 -2.21 -12.50 -9.91
CA ALA A 17 -1.77 -11.23 -10.48
C ALA A 17 -0.58 -11.46 -11.40
N THR A 18 -0.62 -10.84 -12.57
CA THR A 18 0.49 -10.76 -13.52
C THR A 18 1.02 -9.33 -13.57
N LYS A 19 2.28 -9.14 -13.97
CA LYS A 19 2.89 -7.81 -14.10
C LYS A 19 2.03 -6.87 -14.96
N ASP A 20 1.59 -7.32 -16.14
CA ASP A 20 0.69 -6.56 -17.02
C ASP A 20 -0.62 -6.15 -16.31
N SER A 21 -1.24 -7.08 -15.60
CA SER A 21 -2.50 -6.77 -14.89
C SER A 21 -2.31 -5.79 -13.73
N VAL A 22 -1.11 -5.69 -13.17
CA VAL A 22 -0.79 -4.75 -12.08
C VAL A 22 -0.49 -3.36 -12.65
N GLU A 23 0.23 -3.27 -13.77
CA GLU A 23 0.53 -2.00 -14.44
C GLU A 23 -0.75 -1.25 -14.87
N HIS A 24 -1.82 -1.98 -15.22
CA HIS A 24 -3.10 -1.39 -15.59
C HIS A 24 -3.94 -0.84 -14.40
N ILE A 25 -3.56 -1.13 -13.14
CA ILE A 25 -4.32 -0.65 -11.98
C ILE A 25 -4.42 0.86 -11.96
N GLN A 26 -3.33 1.58 -12.21
CA GLN A 26 -3.32 3.04 -12.10
C GLN A 26 -4.25 3.71 -13.14
N ALA A 27 -4.47 3.07 -14.28
CA ALA A 27 -5.42 3.55 -15.29
C ALA A 27 -6.88 3.34 -14.88
N LYS A 28 -7.16 2.39 -13.98
CA LYS A 28 -8.53 2.05 -13.52
C LYS A 28 -8.86 2.59 -12.15
N VAL A 29 -7.86 2.78 -11.30
CA VAL A 29 -7.96 3.33 -9.95
C VAL A 29 -6.97 4.50 -9.85
N PRO A 30 -7.29 5.69 -10.41
CA PRO A 30 -6.32 6.79 -10.51
C PRO A 30 -5.85 7.34 -9.16
N ALA A 31 -6.58 7.03 -8.09
CA ALA A 31 -6.24 7.43 -6.73
C ALA A 31 -5.05 6.67 -6.13
N VAL A 32 -4.63 5.55 -6.75
CA VAL A 32 -3.49 4.76 -6.27
C VAL A 32 -2.27 4.91 -7.15
N LYS A 33 -1.11 4.93 -6.51
CA LYS A 33 0.20 4.88 -7.14
C LYS A 33 0.80 3.51 -6.86
N PHE A 34 1.23 2.82 -7.92
CA PHE A 34 1.96 1.57 -7.77
C PHE A 34 3.36 1.85 -7.22
N VAL A 35 3.80 1.06 -6.23
CA VAL A 35 5.11 1.18 -5.58
C VAL A 35 6.00 0.01 -5.96
N SER A 36 5.55 -1.22 -5.68
CA SER A 36 6.31 -2.43 -5.98
C SER A 36 5.42 -3.66 -6.11
N ILE A 37 5.96 -4.68 -6.79
CA ILE A 37 5.46 -6.03 -6.83
C ILE A 37 6.63 -6.97 -6.56
N ASP A 38 6.44 -7.89 -5.63
CA ASP A 38 7.33 -9.02 -5.40
C ASP A 38 6.52 -10.30 -5.59
N GLU A 39 7.16 -11.34 -6.13
CA GLU A 39 6.53 -12.64 -6.31
C GLU A 39 7.33 -13.71 -5.59
N THR A 40 6.66 -14.53 -4.77
CA THR A 40 7.28 -15.64 -4.04
C THR A 40 6.28 -16.80 -4.00
N ASP A 41 6.67 -17.97 -4.49
CA ASP A 41 5.85 -19.20 -4.49
C ASP A 41 4.42 -19.00 -5.07
N GLY A 42 4.30 -18.19 -6.11
CA GLY A 42 3.02 -17.89 -6.78
C GLY A 42 2.09 -16.95 -5.97
N LEU A 43 2.61 -16.36 -4.90
CA LEU A 43 1.99 -15.24 -4.18
C LEU A 43 2.61 -13.93 -4.68
N GLN A 44 1.76 -13.00 -5.11
CA GLN A 44 2.17 -11.65 -5.47
C GLN A 44 1.90 -10.68 -4.32
N SER A 45 2.96 -10.06 -3.82
CA SER A 45 2.94 -9.04 -2.78
C SER A 45 3.03 -7.67 -3.44
N LEU A 46 1.95 -6.90 -3.34
CA LEU A 46 1.77 -5.62 -4.00
C LEU A 46 1.82 -4.48 -2.98
N GLN A 47 2.51 -3.40 -3.34
CA GLN A 47 2.48 -2.16 -2.59
C GLN A 47 1.90 -1.02 -3.43
N PHE A 48 0.94 -0.31 -2.83
CA PHE A 48 0.35 0.90 -3.41
C PHE A 48 0.43 2.07 -2.43
N GLU A 49 0.54 3.27 -2.94
CA GLU A 49 0.49 4.51 -2.17
C GLU A 49 -0.75 5.33 -2.58
N TYR A 50 -1.47 5.88 -1.60
CA TYR A 50 -2.64 6.73 -1.86
C TYR A 50 -2.82 7.81 -0.79
N GLY A 51 -3.60 8.85 -1.09
CA GLY A 51 -3.87 9.93 -0.14
C GLY A 51 -4.92 9.56 0.90
N LYS A 52 -4.73 9.98 2.16
CA LYS A 52 -5.65 9.68 3.29
C LYS A 52 -7.13 10.01 3.06
N ASP A 53 -7.42 10.96 2.18
CA ASP A 53 -8.77 11.47 1.94
C ASP A 53 -9.62 10.53 1.05
N LYS A 54 -9.01 9.51 0.42
CA LYS A 54 -9.70 8.57 -0.48
C LYS A 54 -9.18 7.15 -0.29
N ASP A 55 -9.98 6.30 0.34
CA ASP A 55 -9.68 4.89 0.51
C ASP A 55 -9.97 4.10 -0.78
N PRO A 56 -8.95 3.52 -1.45
CA PRO A 56 -9.09 2.84 -2.73
C PRO A 56 -9.44 1.35 -2.58
N ARG A 57 -9.58 0.83 -1.35
CA ARG A 57 -9.71 -0.61 -1.10
C ARG A 57 -10.93 -1.23 -1.80
N GLU A 58 -12.04 -0.51 -1.87
CA GLU A 58 -13.24 -0.98 -2.58
C GLU A 58 -13.01 -1.12 -4.08
N ASP A 59 -12.39 -0.12 -4.71
CA ASP A 59 -12.09 -0.13 -6.14
C ASP A 59 -11.04 -1.18 -6.50
N LEU A 60 -10.02 -1.34 -5.65
CA LEU A 60 -9.02 -2.42 -5.78
C LEU A 60 -9.64 -3.80 -5.62
N PHE A 61 -10.58 -3.98 -4.69
CA PHE A 61 -11.32 -5.22 -4.54
C PHE A 61 -12.13 -5.54 -5.82
N LYS A 62 -12.89 -4.58 -6.35
CA LYS A 62 -13.64 -4.76 -7.60
C LYS A 62 -12.71 -5.09 -8.78
N TYR A 63 -11.55 -4.42 -8.85
CA TYR A 63 -10.53 -4.70 -9.85
C TYR A 63 -10.01 -6.14 -9.74
N ALA A 64 -9.67 -6.58 -8.54
CA ALA A 64 -9.20 -7.95 -8.27
C ALA A 64 -10.23 -8.98 -8.73
N ILE A 65 -11.51 -8.80 -8.37
CA ILE A 65 -12.59 -9.70 -8.81
C ILE A 65 -12.69 -9.76 -10.34
N LYS A 66 -12.68 -8.60 -11.01
CA LYS A 66 -12.75 -8.53 -12.48
C LYS A 66 -11.58 -9.26 -13.16
N ASN A 67 -10.39 -9.20 -12.56
CA ASN A 67 -9.18 -9.83 -13.07
C ASN A 67 -8.95 -11.25 -12.52
N LYS A 68 -9.92 -11.81 -11.79
CA LYS A 68 -9.86 -13.16 -11.17
C LYS A 68 -8.70 -13.33 -10.19
N TRP A 69 -8.30 -12.25 -9.52
CA TRP A 69 -7.32 -12.32 -8.44
C TRP A 69 -7.98 -12.83 -7.16
N THR A 70 -7.26 -13.66 -6.40
CA THR A 70 -7.66 -14.03 -5.05
C THR A 70 -6.90 -13.16 -4.06
N ILE A 71 -7.62 -12.34 -3.28
CA ILE A 71 -7.01 -11.49 -2.25
C ILE A 71 -6.85 -12.31 -0.97
N LEU A 72 -5.64 -12.35 -0.43
CA LEU A 72 -5.32 -12.99 0.85
C LEU A 72 -5.12 -11.96 1.97
N LYS A 73 -4.64 -10.76 1.62
CA LYS A 73 -4.39 -9.67 2.56
C LYS A 73 -4.60 -8.31 1.89
N MET A 74 -5.13 -7.33 2.63
CA MET A 74 -5.26 -5.95 2.16
C MET A 74 -5.23 -4.98 3.35
N ASN A 75 -4.02 -4.60 3.77
CA ASN A 75 -3.80 -3.85 5.01
C ASN A 75 -3.23 -2.45 4.71
N PRO A 76 -3.95 -1.37 5.07
CA PRO A 76 -3.40 -0.03 5.00
C PRO A 76 -2.43 0.19 6.18
N HIS A 77 -1.29 0.78 5.89
CA HIS A 77 -0.30 1.23 6.85
C HIS A 77 -0.09 2.72 6.69
N THR A 78 -0.42 3.48 7.72
CA THR A 78 -0.11 4.91 7.79
C THR A 78 1.10 5.09 8.66
N THR A 79 2.17 5.61 8.08
CA THR A 79 3.32 6.00 8.88
C THR A 79 2.98 7.32 9.58
N ASN A 80 2.98 7.30 10.91
CA ASN A 80 2.87 8.51 11.71
C ASN A 80 4.28 9.09 11.89
N LEU A 81 4.50 10.31 11.37
CA LEU A 81 5.78 10.99 11.50
C LEU A 81 6.17 11.23 12.96
N GLU A 82 5.18 11.41 13.83
CA GLU A 82 5.41 11.53 15.26
C GLU A 82 5.92 10.24 15.87
N ASP A 83 5.42 9.08 15.42
CA ASP A 83 5.91 7.78 15.91
C ASP A 83 7.34 7.52 15.44
N ILE A 84 7.68 7.88 14.18
CA ILE A 84 9.08 7.85 13.72
C ILE A 84 9.94 8.78 14.56
N PHE A 85 9.48 10.02 14.77
CA PHE A 85 10.24 11.02 15.50
C PHE A 85 10.46 10.60 16.97
N ARG A 86 9.42 10.08 17.64
CA ARG A 86 9.54 9.52 18.99
C ARG A 86 10.52 8.36 19.02
N ASN A 87 10.43 7.41 18.10
CA ASN A 87 11.36 6.27 18.06
C ASN A 87 12.81 6.75 17.91
N LEU A 88 13.08 7.66 16.97
CA LEU A 88 14.43 8.19 16.73
C LEU A 88 14.99 9.01 17.90
N THR A 89 14.14 9.65 18.71
CA THR A 89 14.57 10.55 19.80
C THR A 89 14.48 9.93 21.19
N MET A 90 13.73 8.83 21.34
CA MET A 90 13.58 8.10 22.61
C MET A 90 14.56 6.93 22.74
N GLU A 91 15.06 6.36 21.63
CA GLU A 91 16.15 5.36 21.68
C GLU A 91 17.47 5.95 22.22
N ASP A 92 17.71 7.26 22.09
CA ASP A 92 18.90 7.94 22.61
C ASP A 92 18.86 8.23 24.14
N ASN A 93 17.76 7.94 24.84
CA ASN A 93 17.57 8.27 26.26
C ASN A 93 17.66 7.05 27.22
N THR A 94 18.10 5.88 26.75
CA THR A 94 18.23 4.68 27.60
C THR A 94 19.55 4.54 28.37
N ASP A 95 20.47 5.51 28.25
CA ASP A 95 21.69 5.56 29.06
C ASP A 95 21.66 6.77 30.01
N ALA A 96 20.99 6.62 31.17
CA ALA A 96 21.09 7.54 32.32
C ALA A 96 21.02 6.79 33.66
#